data_AF-S9XC60-F1
#
_entry.id   AF-S9XC60-F1
#
_cell.length_a   1.000
_cell.length_b   1.000
_cell.length_c   1.000
_cell.angle_alpha   90.00
_cell.angle_beta   90.00
_cell.angle_gamma   90.00
#
_symmetry.space_group_name_H-M   'P 1'
#
loop_
_entity.id
_entity.type
_entity.pdbx_description
1 polymer ?
#
loop_
_entity_poly.entity_id
_entity_poly.type
_entity_poly.pdbx_seq_one_letter_code
_entity_poly.pdbx_strand_id
1 'polypeptide(L)'
;MGRVIRAQRKSGGIFQAHTRLRKGAAQLRTLDFAERHGYIRGVVQKIIHDPGRGAPLARVAFRNPYHYRTDVETFVATEGMYTGQFIYCGKNAALTVGNVLPVGEMPEGTIASNVEEKSGDRGALGRSSGNYVIIVGHDVDTGKTRVKLPSGSKKVVPSAARGVVGIIAGGGRVDKPLLKAGRAYHKYKVKRNCWPKTRGVAMNPVDHPHGGGNHQHVGHSTTVPRGSNAALTVGNVLPVGEMPEGTIASNVEEKSGDRGALGRSSGNYVIIVGHDVDTGKTRVKLPSGSKKVVPSAARGVVGIIAGGGRVDKPLLKAGRAYHKYKVKRNCWPKTRGVAMNPVDHPHGGGNHQHVGHSTTVPRGSVPGQKAGLIAARRTGLLRGAAAVEN
;
A
#
# COMPACT_ATOMS: atom_id res chain seq x y z
N MET A 1 -12.62 -13.97 -21.57
CA MET A 1 -12.69 -13.87 -20.10
C MET A 1 -11.26 -13.98 -19.54
N GLY A 2 -10.75 -12.98 -18.83
CA GLY A 2 -9.36 -12.96 -18.32
C GLY A 2 -9.26 -13.27 -16.81
N ARG A 3 -8.07 -13.62 -16.32
CA ARG A 3 -7.73 -13.76 -14.89
C ARG A 3 -7.03 -12.50 -14.40
N VAL A 4 -7.13 -12.22 -13.10
CA VAL A 4 -6.36 -11.15 -12.45
C VAL A 4 -4.86 -11.40 -12.60
N ILE A 5 -4.17 -10.44 -13.23
CA ILE A 5 -2.75 -10.58 -13.58
C ILE A 5 -1.85 -10.53 -12.34
N ARG A 6 -0.64 -11.07 -12.43
CA ARG A 6 0.32 -11.17 -11.31
C ARG A 6 0.58 -9.83 -10.62
N ALA A 7 0.69 -8.72 -11.36
CA ALA A 7 0.98 -7.41 -10.79
C ALA A 7 -0.14 -6.90 -9.87
N GLN A 8 -1.40 -7.08 -10.27
CA GLN A 8 -2.59 -6.68 -9.50
C GLN A 8 -2.73 -7.48 -8.19
N ARG A 9 -2.26 -8.74 -8.18
CA ARG A 9 -2.32 -9.62 -7.00
C ARG A 9 -1.32 -9.27 -5.90
N LYS A 10 -0.37 -8.36 -6.13
CA LYS A 10 0.72 -8.03 -5.18
C LYS A 10 0.28 -7.18 -3.99
N SER A 11 -0.96 -6.71 -3.95
CA SER A 11 -1.47 -5.81 -2.91
C SER A 11 -1.73 -6.48 -1.54
N GLY A 12 -1.49 -7.79 -1.38
CA GLY A 12 -1.64 -8.48 -0.10
C GLY A 12 -1.28 -9.96 -0.11
N GLY A 13 -1.55 -10.65 1.00
CA GLY A 13 -1.35 -12.10 1.16
C GLY A 13 0.11 -12.53 1.07
N ILE A 14 0.40 -13.55 0.26
CA ILE A 14 1.74 -14.16 0.11
C ILE A 14 2.85 -13.19 -0.35
N PHE A 15 2.48 -11.99 -0.82
CA PHE A 15 3.42 -10.97 -1.31
C PHE A 15 3.91 -10.00 -0.21
N GLN A 16 3.42 -10.16 1.03
CA GLN A 16 3.89 -9.39 2.19
C GLN A 16 5.40 -9.60 2.43
N ALA A 17 6.01 -8.62 3.11
CA ALA A 17 7.42 -8.70 3.45
C ALA A 17 7.66 -9.78 4.51
N HIS A 18 8.75 -10.53 4.38
CA HIS A 18 9.17 -11.48 5.40
C HIS A 18 9.94 -10.71 6.48
N THR A 19 9.34 -10.56 7.66
CA THR A 19 9.86 -9.69 8.74
C THR A 19 10.34 -10.43 9.98
N ARG A 20 10.05 -11.73 10.11
CA ARG A 20 10.33 -12.54 11.33
C ARG A 20 11.75 -12.40 11.89
N LEU A 21 12.76 -12.35 11.02
CA LEU A 21 14.17 -12.31 11.43
C LEU A 21 14.78 -10.89 11.48
N ARG A 22 14.01 -9.86 11.10
CA ARG A 22 14.50 -8.49 11.10
C ARG A 22 14.74 -8.01 12.52
N LYS A 23 15.77 -7.19 12.70
CA LYS A 23 16.25 -6.77 14.03
C LYS A 23 15.52 -5.55 14.59
N GLY A 24 14.68 -4.91 13.79
CA GLY A 24 13.88 -3.75 14.18
C GLY A 24 13.76 -2.75 13.03
N ALA A 25 12.96 -1.71 13.23
CA ALA A 25 12.97 -0.57 12.34
C ALA A 25 14.27 0.20 12.57
N ALA A 26 15.05 0.42 11.51
CA ALA A 26 16.19 1.32 11.60
C ALA A 26 15.65 2.76 11.57
N GLN A 27 15.88 3.55 12.61
CA GLN A 27 15.36 4.91 12.74
C GLN A 27 16.37 5.76 13.52
N LEU A 28 16.44 7.04 13.21
CA LEU A 28 17.07 8.00 14.11
C LEU A 28 16.32 8.03 15.44
N ARG A 29 16.93 8.59 16.47
CA ARG A 29 16.25 8.81 17.75
C ARG A 29 15.10 9.80 17.59
N THR A 30 14.14 9.78 18.51
CA THR A 30 13.04 10.76 18.50
C THR A 30 13.59 12.18 18.71
N LEU A 31 13.09 13.14 17.94
CA LEU A 31 13.53 14.55 18.04
C LEU A 31 12.96 15.23 19.29
N ASP A 32 13.74 15.23 20.36
CA ASP A 32 13.39 15.84 21.65
C ASP A 32 14.19 17.12 21.94
N PHE A 33 14.07 17.65 23.16
CA PHE A 33 14.67 18.93 23.54
C PHE A 33 16.19 18.93 23.40
N ALA A 34 16.85 17.82 23.78
CA ALA A 34 18.30 17.68 23.76
C ALA A 34 18.87 17.84 22.34
N GLU A 35 18.25 17.20 21.34
CA GLU A 35 18.72 17.30 19.95
C GLU A 35 18.40 18.63 19.28
N ARG A 36 17.35 19.34 19.72
CA ARG A 36 16.97 20.65 19.16
C ARG A 36 17.90 21.78 19.60
N HIS A 37 18.36 21.77 20.85
CA HIS A 37 19.10 22.90 21.44
C HIS A 37 20.57 22.59 21.72
N GLY A 38 20.92 21.31 21.89
CA GLY A 38 22.27 20.89 22.26
C GLY A 38 22.69 19.64 21.50
N TYR A 39 23.25 18.69 22.22
CA TYR A 39 23.54 17.36 21.73
C TYR A 39 23.33 16.32 22.83
N ILE A 40 23.09 15.07 22.43
CA ILE A 40 23.09 13.92 23.32
C ILE A 40 24.12 12.90 22.84
N ARG A 41 24.90 12.37 23.78
CA ARG A 41 25.90 11.33 23.52
C ARG A 41 25.26 9.95 23.64
N GLY A 42 25.48 9.11 22.64
CA GLY A 42 25.21 7.67 22.66
C GLY A 42 26.48 6.86 22.43
N VAL A 43 26.45 5.58 22.79
CA VAL A 43 27.54 4.64 22.52
C VAL A 43 27.08 3.53 21.59
N VAL A 44 27.87 3.22 20.57
CA VAL A 44 27.62 2.09 19.68
C VAL A 44 27.93 0.79 20.43
N GLN A 45 26.88 0.07 20.87
CA GLN A 45 27.07 -1.19 21.57
C GLN A 45 27.51 -2.31 20.62
N LYS A 46 26.86 -2.41 19.46
CA LYS A 46 27.15 -3.45 18.47
C LYS A 46 26.69 -3.09 17.07
N ILE A 47 27.44 -3.57 16.08
CA ILE A 47 27.07 -3.53 14.67
C ILE A 47 26.56 -4.92 14.28
N ILE A 48 25.35 -5.00 13.73
CA ILE A 48 24.63 -6.25 13.48
C ILE A 48 24.10 -6.33 12.06
N HIS A 49 24.01 -7.55 11.54
CA HIS A 49 23.33 -7.82 10.28
C HIS A 49 21.80 -7.86 10.45
N ASP A 50 21.08 -7.18 9.54
CA ASP A 50 19.61 -7.20 9.45
C ASP A 50 19.14 -7.98 8.21
N PRO A 51 18.47 -9.13 8.37
CA PRO A 51 18.03 -9.94 7.24
C PRO A 51 17.14 -9.18 6.26
N GLY A 52 17.45 -9.30 4.97
CA GLY A 52 16.73 -8.59 3.89
C GLY A 52 17.24 -7.17 3.61
N ARG A 53 18.18 -6.67 4.42
CA ARG A 53 18.92 -5.42 4.22
C ARG A 53 20.33 -5.71 3.71
N GLY A 54 20.87 -4.79 2.91
CA GLY A 54 22.28 -4.84 2.47
C GLY A 54 23.23 -4.14 3.45
N ALA A 55 22.78 -3.02 4.02
CA ALA A 55 23.53 -2.25 5.01
C ALA A 55 23.45 -2.89 6.41
N PRO A 56 24.53 -2.88 7.21
CA PRO A 56 24.47 -3.26 8.61
C PRO A 56 23.73 -2.21 9.45
N LEU A 57 23.28 -2.61 10.64
CA LEU A 57 22.65 -1.73 11.63
C LEU A 57 23.58 -1.55 12.83
N ALA A 58 23.56 -0.36 13.43
CA ALA A 58 24.23 -0.07 14.69
C ALA A 58 23.20 0.03 15.81
N ARG A 59 23.41 -0.70 16.91
CA ARG A 59 22.64 -0.49 18.14
C ARG A 59 23.35 0.56 18.98
N VAL A 60 22.70 1.71 19.14
CA VAL A 60 23.26 2.87 19.84
C VAL A 60 22.48 3.07 21.13
N ALA A 61 23.18 3.03 22.27
CA ALA A 61 22.58 3.23 23.57
C ALA A 61 22.72 4.69 24.00
N PHE A 62 21.59 5.32 24.31
CA PHE A 62 21.50 6.68 24.81
C PHE A 62 20.99 6.67 26.25
N ARG A 63 21.45 7.61 27.06
CA ARG A 63 20.85 7.85 28.37
C ARG A 63 19.53 8.59 28.19
N ASN A 64 18.44 8.14 28.81
CA ASN A 64 17.18 8.86 28.72
C ASN A 64 17.29 10.20 29.50
N PRO A 65 16.93 11.36 28.91
CA PRO A 65 17.04 12.66 29.58
C PRO A 65 16.06 12.87 30.73
N TYR A 66 14.92 12.17 30.72
CA TYR A 66 13.79 12.40 31.63
C TYR A 66 13.65 11.30 32.70
N HIS A 67 14.21 10.12 32.47
CA HIS A 67 14.12 8.97 33.37
C HIS A 67 15.47 8.29 33.54
N TYR A 68 15.72 7.68 34.70
CA TYR A 68 16.93 6.91 34.99
C TYR A 68 16.91 5.55 34.25
N ARG A 69 17.01 5.57 32.92
CA ARG A 69 17.09 4.37 32.07
C ARG A 69 17.94 4.60 30.82
N THR A 70 18.25 3.52 30.12
CA THR A 70 19.02 3.55 28.88
C THR A 70 18.12 3.12 27.72
N ASP A 71 17.93 4.01 26.75
CA ASP A 71 17.15 3.73 25.55
C ASP A 71 18.11 3.26 24.44
N VAL A 72 17.79 2.13 23.81
CA VAL A 72 18.61 1.58 22.72
C VAL A 72 17.91 1.79 21.40
N GLU A 73 18.53 2.59 20.54
CA GLU A 73 18.05 2.87 19.19
C GLU A 73 18.80 2.03 18.16
N THR A 74 18.16 1.80 17.02
CA THR A 74 18.74 1.03 15.92
C THR A 74 18.97 1.94 14.72
N PHE A 75 20.23 2.31 14.48
CA PHE A 75 20.61 3.18 13.38
C PHE A 75 21.04 2.35 12.16
N VAL A 76 20.99 2.94 10.97
CA VAL A 76 21.74 2.38 9.83
C VAL A 76 23.19 2.80 10.01
N ALA A 77 24.12 1.86 10.01
CA ALA A 77 25.52 2.17 10.25
C ALA A 77 26.14 2.89 9.04
N THR A 78 26.91 3.94 9.31
CA THR A 78 27.78 4.57 8.32
C THR A 78 29.09 3.82 8.21
N GLU A 79 29.76 3.98 7.08
CA GLU A 79 31.10 3.45 6.87
C GLU A 79 32.09 4.10 7.84
N GLY A 80 32.98 3.30 8.42
CA GLY A 80 33.88 3.74 9.49
C GLY A 80 33.30 3.72 10.91
N MET A 81 31.99 3.43 11.09
CA MET A 81 31.41 3.28 12.42
C MET A 81 31.90 1.99 13.10
N TYR A 82 32.23 2.04 14.40
CA TYR A 82 32.75 0.89 15.15
C TYR A 82 32.13 0.75 16.56
N THR A 83 32.25 -0.43 17.16
CA THR A 83 31.76 -0.70 18.53
C THR A 83 32.55 0.08 19.57
N GLY A 84 31.86 0.70 20.53
CA GLY A 84 32.46 1.58 21.54
C GLY A 84 32.58 3.04 21.11
N GLN A 85 32.37 3.35 19.82
CA GLN A 85 32.36 4.72 19.33
C GLN A 85 31.24 5.54 20.00
N PHE A 86 31.58 6.77 20.40
CA PHE A 86 30.58 7.76 20.80
C PHE A 86 29.96 8.44 19.58
N ILE A 87 28.64 8.46 19.55
CA ILE A 87 27.84 9.19 18.56
C ILE A 87 27.18 10.36 19.26
N TYR A 88 27.29 11.54 18.65
CA TYR A 88 26.65 12.74 19.14
C TYR A 88 25.49 13.11 18.21
N CYS A 89 24.30 13.30 18.78
CA CYS A 89 23.10 13.67 18.05
C CYS A 89 22.60 15.02 18.54
N GLY A 90 22.43 15.99 17.64
CA GLY A 90 21.80 17.28 17.94
C GLY A 90 22.41 18.45 17.16
N LYS A 91 21.86 19.63 17.38
CA LYS A 91 22.27 20.89 16.73
C LYS A 91 23.74 21.23 16.96
N ASN A 92 24.22 21.07 18.20
CA ASN A 92 25.59 21.45 18.58
C ASN A 92 26.58 20.27 18.51
N ALA A 93 26.23 19.19 17.82
CA ALA A 93 27.13 18.05 17.65
C ALA A 93 28.25 18.39 16.65
N ALA A 94 29.44 17.85 16.85
CA ALA A 94 30.56 18.07 15.93
C ALA A 94 30.32 17.35 14.58
N LEU A 95 30.82 17.93 13.48
CA LEU A 95 30.73 17.36 12.13
C LEU A 95 31.71 16.19 11.95
N THR A 96 31.37 15.02 12.49
CA THR A 96 32.18 13.79 12.38
C THR A 96 31.34 12.62 11.90
N VAL A 97 31.97 11.65 11.25
CA VAL A 97 31.28 10.49 10.65
C VAL A 97 30.52 9.71 11.73
N GLY A 98 29.24 9.47 11.48
CA GLY A 98 28.33 8.79 12.40
C GLY A 98 27.50 9.73 13.29
N ASN A 99 27.90 10.99 13.45
CA ASN A 99 27.12 11.98 14.20
C ASN A 99 25.86 12.39 13.43
N VAL A 100 24.85 12.82 14.18
CA VAL A 100 23.55 13.27 13.64
C VAL A 100 23.40 14.75 13.87
N LEU A 101 23.31 15.53 12.80
CA LEU A 101 23.11 16.97 12.85
C LEU A 101 21.88 17.36 12.01
N PRO A 102 21.26 18.52 12.29
CA PRO A 102 20.40 19.18 11.31
C PRO A 102 21.17 19.46 10.02
N VAL A 103 20.56 19.25 8.86
CA VAL A 103 21.21 19.46 7.57
C VAL A 103 21.61 20.91 7.34
N GLY A 104 20.94 21.87 7.99
CA GLY A 104 21.32 23.29 7.93
C GLY A 104 22.62 23.64 8.66
N GLU A 105 23.07 22.80 9.60
CA GLU A 105 24.33 23.00 10.34
C GLU A 105 25.52 22.30 9.67
N MET A 106 25.26 21.54 8.60
CA MET A 106 26.30 20.83 7.84
C MET A 106 26.72 21.70 6.65
N PRO A 107 28.02 21.99 6.46
CA PRO A 107 28.50 22.77 5.31
C PRO A 107 28.13 22.18 3.96
N GLU A 108 28.09 23.02 2.94
CA GLU A 108 27.90 22.58 1.56
C GLU A 108 28.98 21.58 1.13
N GLY A 109 28.60 20.60 0.31
CA GLY A 109 29.46 19.48 -0.07
C GLY A 109 29.51 18.35 0.95
N THR A 110 28.98 18.54 2.17
CA THR A 110 28.93 17.48 3.19
C THR A 110 28.15 16.26 2.66
N ILE A 111 28.73 15.09 2.89
CA ILE A 111 28.12 13.81 2.59
C ILE A 111 27.32 13.35 3.82
N ALA A 112 26.02 13.19 3.64
CA ALA A 112 25.12 12.73 4.69
C ALA A 112 24.31 11.51 4.23
N SER A 113 23.75 10.77 5.19
CA SER A 113 22.91 9.62 4.94
C SER A 113 21.79 9.53 5.96
N ASN A 114 20.80 8.68 5.70
CA ASN A 114 19.60 8.54 6.53
C ASN A 114 18.91 9.90 6.84
N VAL A 115 18.92 10.80 5.86
CA VAL A 115 18.39 12.17 5.98
C VAL A 115 16.86 12.13 6.08
N GLU A 116 16.30 12.93 6.98
CA GLU A 116 14.87 13.11 7.14
C GLU A 116 14.29 13.87 5.92
N GLU A 117 13.15 13.44 5.40
CA GLU A 117 12.44 14.21 4.36
C GLU A 117 11.62 15.33 5.00
N LYS A 118 11.06 15.05 6.18
CA LYS A 118 10.40 16.02 7.06
C LYS A 118 11.02 15.90 8.44
N SER A 119 11.27 17.03 9.10
CA SER A 119 11.85 17.04 10.45
C SER A 119 11.06 16.14 11.39
N GLY A 120 11.75 15.19 12.02
CA GLY A 120 11.17 14.23 12.95
C GLY A 120 10.59 12.95 12.33
N ASP A 121 10.67 12.74 11.01
CA ASP A 121 10.28 11.46 10.37
C ASP A 121 11.25 10.29 10.65
N ARG A 122 12.34 10.57 11.38
CA ARG A 122 13.36 9.63 11.86
C ARG A 122 14.15 8.92 10.74
N GLY A 123 14.20 9.52 9.55
CA GLY A 123 15.12 9.17 8.46
C GLY A 123 14.44 8.47 7.29
N ALA A 124 14.55 9.07 6.10
CA ALA A 124 13.87 8.63 4.88
C ALA A 124 14.82 8.42 3.69
N LEU A 125 15.78 9.32 3.50
CA LEU A 125 16.58 9.45 2.28
C LEU A 125 17.99 8.87 2.46
N GLY A 126 18.57 8.30 1.40
CA GLY A 126 19.95 7.80 1.42
C GLY A 126 20.22 6.67 2.44
N ARG A 127 19.36 5.64 2.47
CA ARG A 127 19.37 4.59 3.53
C ARG A 127 19.89 3.22 3.08
N SER A 128 20.09 3.02 1.78
CA SER A 128 20.58 1.76 1.23
C SER A 128 22.10 1.68 1.30
N SER A 129 22.62 0.45 1.28
CA SER A 129 24.05 0.17 1.30
C SER A 129 24.82 0.95 0.23
N GLY A 130 25.81 1.75 0.62
CA GLY A 130 26.63 2.58 -0.27
C GLY A 130 25.97 3.88 -0.74
N ASN A 131 24.75 4.18 -0.32
CA ASN A 131 24.09 5.43 -0.72
C ASN A 131 24.41 6.56 0.27
N TYR A 132 24.34 7.77 -0.26
CA TYR A 132 24.49 9.02 0.47
C TYR A 132 23.73 10.13 -0.24
N VAL A 133 23.65 11.28 0.41
CA VAL A 133 23.03 12.52 -0.05
C VAL A 133 24.10 13.60 0.07
N ILE A 134 24.20 14.47 -0.92
CA ILE A 134 25.13 15.60 -0.89
C ILE A 134 24.35 16.85 -0.55
N ILE A 135 24.84 17.63 0.40
CA ILE A 135 24.32 18.96 0.70
C ILE A 135 24.81 19.92 -0.38
N VAL A 136 23.88 20.54 -1.09
CA VAL A 136 24.19 21.39 -2.26
C VAL A 136 24.22 22.85 -1.88
N GLY A 137 23.29 23.28 -1.02
CA GLY A 137 23.27 24.66 -0.56
C GLY A 137 22.13 24.94 0.40
N HIS A 138 22.28 26.03 1.16
CA HIS A 138 21.33 26.46 2.17
C HIS A 138 20.63 27.74 1.73
N ASP A 139 19.32 27.79 1.98
CA ASP A 139 18.51 28.99 1.88
C ASP A 139 18.11 29.38 3.29
N VAL A 140 18.82 30.37 3.83
CA VAL A 140 18.69 30.83 5.22
C VAL A 140 17.35 31.52 5.42
N ASP A 141 16.89 32.29 4.42
CA ASP A 141 15.64 33.05 4.48
C ASP A 141 14.42 32.13 4.57
N THR A 142 14.41 31.05 3.77
CA THR A 142 13.29 30.10 3.78
C THR A 142 13.45 28.95 4.77
N GLY A 143 14.60 28.85 5.45
CA GLY A 143 14.92 27.77 6.38
C GLY A 143 14.96 26.40 5.70
N LYS A 144 15.42 26.35 4.45
CA LYS A 144 15.45 25.13 3.63
C LYS A 144 16.86 24.82 3.14
N THR A 145 17.13 23.54 2.94
CA THR A 145 18.40 23.04 2.41
C THR A 145 18.13 22.24 1.14
N ARG A 146 18.89 22.54 0.09
CA ARG A 146 18.87 21.78 -1.16
C ARG A 146 19.85 20.62 -1.06
N VAL A 147 19.37 19.43 -1.36
CA VAL A 147 20.16 18.19 -1.32
C VAL A 147 20.11 17.45 -2.65
N LYS A 148 21.19 16.76 -3.02
CA LYS A 148 21.26 15.88 -4.19
C LYS A 148 21.09 14.43 -3.74
N LEU A 149 20.06 13.78 -4.25
CA LEU A 149 19.73 12.39 -3.93
C LEU A 149 20.62 11.40 -4.72
N PRO A 150 20.73 10.13 -4.28
CA PRO A 150 21.44 9.08 -5.02
C PRO A 150 20.95 8.86 -6.46
N SER A 151 19.70 9.23 -6.76
CA SER A 151 19.12 9.19 -8.11
C SER A 151 19.63 10.31 -9.02
N GLY A 152 20.41 11.26 -8.51
CA GLY A 152 20.86 12.48 -9.21
C GLY A 152 19.88 13.65 -9.11
N SER A 153 18.61 13.40 -8.75
CA SER A 153 17.60 14.44 -8.57
C SER A 153 17.91 15.35 -7.38
N LYS A 154 17.73 16.66 -7.57
CA LYS A 154 17.79 17.63 -6.49
C LYS A 154 16.44 17.67 -5.75
N LYS A 155 16.46 17.78 -4.43
CA LYS A 155 15.29 17.92 -3.58
C LYS A 155 15.54 19.00 -2.53
N VAL A 156 14.50 19.71 -2.15
CA VAL A 156 14.56 20.70 -1.07
C VAL A 156 13.93 20.08 0.17
N VAL A 157 14.64 20.15 1.30
CA VAL A 157 14.20 19.65 2.61
C VAL A 157 14.31 20.77 3.66
N PRO A 158 13.58 20.71 4.78
CA PRO A 158 13.75 21.68 5.86
C PRO A 158 15.18 21.66 6.41
N SER A 159 15.77 22.81 6.73
CA SER A 159 17.11 22.88 7.31
C SER A 159 17.20 22.22 8.70
N ALA A 160 16.09 22.19 9.42
CA ALA A 160 15.95 21.46 10.69
C ALA A 160 15.84 19.93 10.53
N ALA A 161 15.71 19.40 9.31
CA ALA A 161 15.69 17.96 9.07
C ALA A 161 17.05 17.37 9.44
N ARG A 162 17.08 16.21 10.10
CA ARG A 162 18.34 15.60 10.55
C ARG A 162 18.95 14.68 9.50
N GLY A 163 20.27 14.53 9.53
CA GLY A 163 21.02 13.54 8.75
C GLY A 163 22.19 12.98 9.55
N VAL A 164 22.62 11.77 9.22
CA VAL A 164 23.86 11.18 9.75
C VAL A 164 25.01 11.58 8.82
N VAL A 165 26.12 12.08 9.34
CA VAL A 165 27.29 12.40 8.52
C VAL A 165 27.97 11.12 8.04
N GLY A 166 28.24 11.03 6.74
CA GLY A 166 28.92 9.91 6.09
C GLY A 166 28.03 9.04 5.20
N ILE A 167 28.67 8.08 4.53
CA ILE A 167 28.05 7.13 3.59
C ILE A 167 27.51 5.92 4.36
N ILE A 168 26.42 5.31 3.90
CA ILE A 168 25.93 4.06 4.48
C ILE A 168 26.87 2.89 4.18
N ALA A 169 27.24 2.13 5.21
CA ALA A 169 28.12 0.97 5.09
C ALA A 169 27.56 -0.15 4.17
N GLY A 170 28.47 -1.00 3.68
CA GLY A 170 28.14 -2.13 2.80
C GLY A 170 28.06 -1.75 1.31
N GLY A 171 28.80 -0.71 0.90
CA GLY A 171 29.02 -0.34 -0.50
C GLY A 171 29.60 -1.50 -1.34
N GLY A 172 29.55 -1.36 -2.67
CA GLY A 172 30.09 -2.36 -3.62
C GLY A 172 29.37 -3.72 -3.67
N ARG A 173 28.33 -3.93 -2.84
CA ARG A 173 27.56 -5.19 -2.79
C ARG A 173 26.93 -5.60 -4.12
N VAL A 174 26.73 -4.67 -5.05
CA VAL A 174 26.13 -4.93 -6.37
C VAL A 174 27.15 -5.28 -7.44
N ASP A 175 28.43 -4.98 -7.20
CA ASP A 175 29.51 -5.20 -8.16
C ASP A 175 29.80 -6.70 -8.32
N LYS A 176 29.58 -7.47 -7.24
CA LYS A 176 29.66 -8.92 -7.27
C LYS A 176 28.44 -9.52 -7.97
N PRO A 177 28.59 -10.22 -9.11
CA PRO A 177 27.48 -10.88 -9.78
C PRO A 177 26.92 -12.02 -8.91
N LEU A 178 25.61 -12.25 -9.01
CA LEU A 178 24.97 -13.34 -8.26
C LEU A 178 25.42 -14.72 -8.75
N LEU A 179 25.69 -14.87 -10.04
CA LEU A 179 26.08 -16.11 -10.74
C LEU A 179 25.01 -17.22 -10.72
N LYS A 180 24.51 -17.62 -9.53
CA LYS A 180 23.60 -18.76 -9.36
C LYS A 180 22.18 -18.34 -8.98
N ALA A 181 21.19 -19.04 -9.54
CA ALA A 181 19.79 -18.89 -9.15
C ALA A 181 19.55 -19.15 -7.65
N GLY A 182 20.26 -20.12 -7.05
CA GLY A 182 20.18 -20.39 -5.60
C GLY A 182 20.55 -19.18 -4.73
N ARG A 183 21.55 -18.37 -5.14
CA ARG A 183 21.90 -17.12 -4.45
C ARG A 183 20.78 -16.09 -4.55
N ALA A 184 20.11 -16.01 -5.71
CA ALA A 184 18.92 -15.17 -5.86
C ALA A 184 17.75 -15.66 -4.99
N TYR A 185 17.51 -16.98 -4.93
CA TYR A 185 16.51 -17.57 -4.05
C TYR A 185 16.72 -17.15 -2.60
N HIS A 186 17.92 -17.35 -2.03
CA HIS A 186 18.21 -16.95 -0.65
C HIS A 186 18.09 -15.43 -0.43
N LYS A 187 18.49 -14.61 -1.42
CA LYS A 187 18.32 -13.14 -1.38
C LYS A 187 16.86 -12.71 -1.29
N TYR A 188 15.96 -13.34 -2.03
CA TYR A 188 14.52 -12.99 -2.02
C TYR A 188 13.74 -13.68 -0.90
N LYS A 189 14.20 -14.86 -0.44
CA LYS A 189 13.64 -15.60 0.71
C LYS A 189 13.59 -14.77 1.99
N VAL A 190 14.54 -13.85 2.19
CA VAL A 190 14.58 -12.95 3.36
C VAL A 190 13.92 -11.59 3.12
N LYS A 191 13.32 -11.36 1.94
CA LYS A 191 12.71 -10.07 1.56
C LYS A 191 11.20 -10.16 1.43
N ARG A 192 10.74 -10.82 0.37
CA ARG A 192 9.33 -11.05 0.04
C ARG A 192 9.25 -12.05 -1.11
N ASN A 193 8.09 -12.66 -1.32
CA ASN A 193 7.85 -13.54 -2.46
C ASN A 193 7.73 -12.75 -3.79
N CYS A 194 8.85 -12.41 -4.42
CA CYS A 194 8.88 -11.73 -5.73
C CYS A 194 9.84 -12.35 -6.75
N TRP A 195 10.32 -13.56 -6.46
CA TRP A 195 11.19 -14.35 -7.31
C TRP A 195 10.76 -15.83 -7.20
N PRO A 196 10.75 -16.61 -8.29
CA PRO A 196 11.14 -16.25 -9.66
C PRO A 196 10.12 -15.36 -10.39
N LYS A 197 10.49 -14.86 -11.57
CA LYS A 197 9.61 -14.02 -12.42
C LYS A 197 9.40 -14.67 -13.79
N THR A 198 8.26 -15.33 -13.98
CA THR A 198 7.80 -15.76 -15.32
C THR A 198 7.55 -14.52 -16.20
N ARG A 199 8.04 -14.54 -17.45
CA ARG A 199 7.79 -13.50 -18.46
C ARG A 199 6.31 -13.55 -18.87
N GLY A 200 5.71 -12.40 -19.17
CA GLY A 200 4.29 -12.33 -19.58
C GLY A 200 3.99 -13.06 -20.89
N VAL A 201 4.92 -13.03 -21.84
CA VAL A 201 4.83 -13.71 -23.14
C VAL A 201 4.88 -15.25 -23.05
N ALA A 202 5.38 -15.78 -21.92
CA ALA A 202 5.40 -17.22 -21.67
C ALA A 202 4.16 -17.70 -20.89
N MET A 203 3.12 -16.86 -20.78
CA MET A 203 1.87 -17.19 -20.11
C MET A 203 0.75 -17.38 -21.14
N ASN A 204 -0.39 -17.94 -20.72
CA ASN A 204 -1.60 -17.98 -21.53
C ASN A 204 -2.26 -16.59 -21.61
N PRO A 205 -3.08 -16.29 -22.65
CA PRO A 205 -3.79 -15.01 -22.78
C PRO A 205 -4.63 -14.64 -21.56
N VAL A 206 -5.10 -15.65 -20.83
CA VAL A 206 -5.91 -15.47 -19.62
C VAL A 206 -5.10 -14.89 -18.46
N ASP A 207 -3.78 -15.11 -18.39
CA ASP A 207 -2.93 -14.76 -17.25
C ASP A 207 -2.10 -13.48 -17.47
N HIS A 208 -1.86 -13.07 -18.72
CA HIS A 208 -1.12 -11.85 -19.07
C HIS A 208 -1.56 -11.29 -20.43
N PRO A 209 -1.61 -9.95 -20.62
CA PRO A 209 -1.92 -9.32 -21.90
C PRO A 209 -0.99 -9.71 -23.07
N HIS A 210 0.21 -10.21 -22.77
CA HIS A 210 1.20 -10.60 -23.79
C HIS A 210 1.19 -12.12 -24.03
N GLY A 211 0.31 -12.86 -23.35
CA GLY A 211 0.33 -14.31 -23.35
C GLY A 211 -0.45 -14.93 -24.51
N GLY A 212 -0.05 -16.14 -24.92
CA GLY A 212 -0.66 -16.93 -25.99
C GLY A 212 0.00 -16.78 -27.35
N GLY A 213 -0.72 -17.20 -28.40
CA GLY A 213 -0.19 -17.35 -29.76
C GLY A 213 0.60 -18.64 -29.95
N ASN A 214 0.81 -19.03 -31.20
CA ASN A 214 1.61 -20.21 -31.55
C ASN A 214 3.13 -19.96 -31.41
N HIS A 215 3.54 -18.68 -31.48
CA HIS A 215 4.92 -18.24 -31.28
C HIS A 215 5.00 -17.22 -30.14
N GLN A 216 6.08 -17.24 -29.35
CA GLN A 216 6.29 -16.26 -28.28
C GLN A 216 6.61 -14.88 -28.84
N HIS A 217 5.58 -14.04 -28.96
CA HIS A 217 5.70 -12.64 -29.35
C HIS A 217 4.59 -11.84 -28.65
N VAL A 218 4.74 -10.52 -28.53
CA VAL A 218 3.75 -9.68 -27.81
C VAL A 218 2.49 -9.43 -28.65
N GLY A 219 2.61 -9.45 -29.99
CA GLY A 219 1.49 -9.24 -30.91
C GLY A 219 1.01 -7.79 -31.05
N HIS A 220 1.37 -6.91 -30.10
CA HIS A 220 1.04 -5.49 -30.11
C HIS A 220 2.18 -4.66 -29.49
N SER A 221 2.08 -3.33 -29.55
CA SER A 221 3.07 -2.44 -28.92
C SER A 221 3.15 -2.68 -27.40
N THR A 222 4.38 -2.71 -26.87
CA THR A 222 4.63 -2.82 -25.42
C THR A 222 4.58 -1.45 -24.72
N THR A 223 4.48 -0.37 -25.49
CA THR A 223 4.36 1.00 -25.01
C THR A 223 2.90 1.27 -24.62
N VAL A 224 2.63 1.20 -23.32
CA VAL A 224 1.32 1.60 -22.79
C VAL A 224 1.37 3.09 -22.49
N PRO A 225 0.49 3.92 -23.08
CA PRO A 225 0.50 5.36 -22.83
C PRO A 225 0.15 5.66 -21.37
N ARG A 226 0.68 6.77 -20.85
CA ARG A 226 0.34 7.31 -19.53
C ARG A 226 -0.15 8.73 -19.68
N GLY A 227 -1.28 9.05 -19.06
CA GLY A 227 -1.77 10.42 -19.02
C GLY A 227 -2.55 10.80 -20.29
N SER A 228 -2.60 12.10 -20.53
CA SER A 228 -3.62 12.76 -21.35
C SER A 228 -3.56 12.56 -22.86
N ASN A 229 -2.42 12.08 -23.35
CA ASN A 229 -2.21 11.80 -24.77
C ASN A 229 -2.46 10.33 -25.13
N ALA A 230 -3.06 9.55 -24.23
CA ALA A 230 -3.50 8.20 -24.54
C ALA A 230 -4.78 8.25 -25.39
N ALA A 231 -4.86 7.47 -26.46
CA ALA A 231 -6.11 7.33 -27.21
C ALA A 231 -7.21 6.71 -26.32
N LEU A 232 -8.47 7.09 -26.54
CA LEU A 232 -9.65 6.51 -25.89
C LEU A 232 -9.89 5.07 -26.39
N THR A 233 -9.06 4.14 -25.95
CA THR A 233 -9.09 2.73 -26.34
C THR A 233 -9.24 1.87 -25.10
N VAL A 234 -10.04 0.81 -25.20
CA VAL A 234 -10.26 -0.15 -24.10
C VAL A 234 -8.92 -0.69 -23.59
N GLY A 235 -8.72 -0.59 -22.28
CA GLY A 235 -7.49 -1.01 -21.59
C GLY A 235 -6.49 0.13 -21.34
N ASN A 236 -6.63 1.29 -22.01
CA ASN A 236 -5.78 2.45 -21.75
C ASN A 236 -6.15 3.13 -20.43
N VAL A 237 -5.18 3.83 -19.83
CA VAL A 237 -5.35 4.56 -18.59
C VAL A 237 -5.33 6.06 -18.88
N LEU A 238 -6.47 6.73 -18.68
CA LEU A 238 -6.60 8.18 -18.86
C LEU A 238 -6.98 8.87 -17.56
N PRO A 239 -6.67 10.17 -17.42
CA PRO A 239 -7.38 11.05 -16.52
C PRO A 239 -8.89 10.98 -16.80
N VAL A 240 -9.67 10.87 -15.74
CA VAL A 240 -11.13 10.75 -15.82
C VAL A 240 -11.75 12.01 -16.42
N GLY A 241 -11.12 13.17 -16.24
CA GLY A 241 -11.55 14.44 -16.83
C GLY A 241 -11.41 14.55 -18.35
N GLU A 242 -10.66 13.66 -18.99
CA GLU A 242 -10.42 13.68 -20.44
C GLU A 242 -11.15 12.56 -21.17
N MET A 243 -11.81 11.66 -20.42
CA MET A 243 -12.70 10.66 -20.98
C MET A 243 -14.04 11.34 -21.31
N PRO A 244 -14.57 11.22 -22.54
CA PRO A 244 -15.87 11.77 -22.88
C PRO A 244 -17.00 11.26 -21.97
N GLU A 245 -18.04 12.06 -21.81
CA GLU A 245 -19.25 11.65 -21.10
C GLU A 245 -19.86 10.38 -21.71
N GLY A 246 -20.42 9.51 -20.87
CA GLY A 246 -20.88 8.19 -21.26
C GLY A 246 -19.78 7.13 -21.36
N THR A 247 -18.49 7.51 -21.30
CA THR A 247 -17.38 6.54 -21.29
C THR A 247 -17.50 5.59 -20.11
N ILE A 248 -17.30 4.30 -20.40
CA ILE A 248 -17.21 3.26 -19.40
C ILE A 248 -15.76 3.15 -18.94
N ALA A 249 -15.52 3.24 -17.63
CA ALA A 249 -14.21 3.10 -17.03
C ALA A 249 -14.22 2.11 -15.87
N SER A 250 -13.07 1.53 -15.57
CA SER A 250 -12.87 0.60 -14.45
C SER A 250 -11.60 0.95 -13.67
N ASN A 251 -11.52 0.43 -12.44
CA ASN A 251 -10.42 0.70 -11.52
C ASN A 251 -10.14 2.22 -11.37
N VAL A 252 -11.22 3.01 -11.28
CA VAL A 252 -11.14 4.47 -11.20
C VAL A 252 -10.66 4.88 -9.81
N GLU A 253 -9.69 5.79 -9.77
CA GLU A 253 -9.19 6.40 -8.54
C GLU A 253 -10.29 7.24 -7.87
N GLU A 254 -10.49 7.09 -6.56
CA GLU A 254 -11.37 7.97 -5.78
C GLU A 254 -10.62 9.25 -5.37
N LYS A 255 -9.33 9.11 -5.09
CA LYS A 255 -8.37 10.21 -4.91
C LYS A 255 -7.19 9.98 -5.84
N SER A 256 -6.68 11.04 -6.47
CA SER A 256 -5.53 10.95 -7.37
C SER A 256 -4.36 10.20 -6.71
N GLY A 257 -3.93 9.10 -7.33
CA GLY A 257 -2.83 8.28 -6.82
C GLY A 257 -3.21 7.13 -5.88
N ASP A 258 -4.48 6.92 -5.55
CA ASP A 258 -4.95 5.81 -4.70
C ASP A 258 -4.91 4.42 -5.39
N ARG A 259 -4.50 4.37 -6.66
CA ARG A 259 -4.31 3.17 -7.49
C ARG A 259 -5.61 2.45 -7.89
N GLY A 260 -6.75 3.13 -7.78
CA GLY A 260 -8.06 2.65 -8.19
C GLY A 260 -8.84 2.12 -7.00
N ALA A 261 -9.98 2.77 -6.73
CA ALA A 261 -10.89 2.44 -5.64
C ALA A 261 -12.28 2.01 -6.15
N LEU A 262 -12.73 2.58 -7.26
CA LEU A 262 -14.07 2.42 -7.80
C LEU A 262 -14.11 1.43 -8.98
N GLY A 263 -15.22 0.70 -9.12
CA GLY A 263 -15.44 -0.21 -10.25
C GLY A 263 -14.35 -1.28 -10.40
N ARG A 264 -14.00 -1.97 -9.30
CA ARG A 264 -12.87 -2.93 -9.22
C ARG A 264 -13.24 -4.40 -9.30
N SER A 265 -14.51 -4.74 -9.10
CA SER A 265 -14.96 -6.13 -9.16
C SER A 265 -15.13 -6.60 -10.61
N SER A 266 -15.05 -7.91 -10.82
CA SER A 266 -15.28 -8.54 -12.13
C SER A 266 -16.63 -8.14 -12.70
N GLY A 267 -16.67 -7.68 -13.94
CA GLY A 267 -17.88 -7.18 -14.62
C GLY A 267 -18.29 -5.77 -14.24
N ASN A 268 -17.59 -5.14 -13.32
CA ASN A 268 -17.99 -3.87 -12.77
C ASN A 268 -17.28 -2.72 -13.48
N TYR A 269 -17.95 -1.59 -13.51
CA TYR A 269 -17.48 -0.38 -14.18
C TYR A 269 -18.15 0.86 -13.58
N VAL A 270 -17.61 2.02 -13.88
CA VAL A 270 -18.24 3.31 -13.62
C VAL A 270 -18.48 4.00 -14.96
N ILE A 271 -19.49 4.86 -15.01
CA ILE A 271 -19.81 5.66 -16.20
C ILE A 271 -19.42 7.10 -15.90
N ILE A 272 -18.72 7.74 -16.83
CA ILE A 272 -18.46 9.18 -16.76
C ILE A 272 -19.76 9.92 -17.05
N VAL A 273 -20.22 10.75 -16.12
CA VAL A 273 -21.52 11.43 -16.24
C VAL A 273 -21.34 12.88 -16.68
N GLY A 274 -20.32 13.55 -16.18
CA GLY A 274 -20.03 14.92 -16.61
C GLY A 274 -18.88 15.55 -15.86
N HIS A 275 -18.31 16.59 -16.48
CA HIS A 275 -17.12 17.29 -16.00
C HIS A 275 -17.48 18.67 -15.50
N ASP A 276 -16.91 19.04 -14.37
CA ASP A 276 -16.94 20.39 -13.83
C ASP A 276 -15.54 20.97 -13.97
N VAL A 277 -15.37 21.83 -14.99
CA VAL A 277 -14.08 22.40 -15.39
C VAL A 277 -13.60 23.41 -14.35
N ASP A 278 -14.52 24.16 -13.73
CA ASP A 278 -14.22 25.21 -12.77
C ASP A 278 -13.68 24.64 -11.45
N THR A 279 -14.24 23.52 -11.00
CA THR A 279 -13.79 22.86 -9.75
C THR A 279 -12.75 21.76 -9.96
N GLY A 280 -12.42 21.43 -11.22
CA GLY A 280 -11.48 20.36 -11.57
C GLY A 280 -11.97 18.98 -11.11
N LYS A 281 -13.28 18.75 -11.14
CA LYS A 281 -13.91 17.51 -10.66
C LYS A 281 -14.75 16.87 -11.76
N THR A 282 -14.85 15.55 -11.71
CA THR A 282 -15.68 14.76 -12.63
C THR A 282 -16.69 13.94 -11.83
N ARG A 283 -17.93 13.93 -12.29
CA ARG A 283 -19.01 13.13 -11.73
C ARG A 283 -19.04 11.77 -12.42
N VAL A 284 -19.01 10.70 -11.63
CA VAL A 284 -19.07 9.32 -12.09
C VAL A 284 -20.29 8.61 -11.50
N LYS A 285 -20.94 7.75 -12.29
CA LYS A 285 -22.03 6.88 -11.83
C LYS A 285 -21.45 5.51 -11.48
N LEU A 286 -21.71 5.09 -10.24
CA LEU A 286 -21.32 3.78 -9.75
C LEU A 286 -22.29 2.69 -10.24
N PRO A 287 -21.87 1.42 -10.22
CA PRO A 287 -22.72 0.27 -10.55
C PRO A 287 -23.99 0.17 -9.70
N SER A 288 -23.93 0.67 -8.47
CA SER A 288 -25.08 0.79 -7.56
C SER A 288 -26.10 1.85 -7.99
N GLY A 289 -25.85 2.59 -9.07
CA GLY A 289 -26.66 3.71 -9.53
C GLY A 289 -26.33 5.05 -8.84
N SER A 290 -25.63 5.01 -7.69
CA SER A 290 -25.22 6.21 -6.95
C SER A 290 -24.17 7.02 -7.72
N LYS A 291 -24.32 8.34 -7.74
CA LYS A 291 -23.35 9.27 -8.34
C LYS A 291 -22.31 9.67 -7.30
N LYS A 292 -21.04 9.77 -7.71
CA LYS A 292 -19.91 10.20 -6.88
C LYS A 292 -19.09 11.22 -7.64
N VAL A 293 -18.46 12.15 -6.93
CA VAL A 293 -17.56 13.15 -7.51
C VAL A 293 -16.11 12.75 -7.21
N VAL A 294 -15.27 12.72 -8.24
CA VAL A 294 -13.84 12.40 -8.16
C VAL A 294 -13.02 13.54 -8.77
N PRO A 295 -11.75 13.73 -8.38
CA PRO A 295 -10.88 14.70 -9.05
C PRO A 295 -10.74 14.39 -10.55
N SER A 296 -10.74 15.39 -11.43
CA SER A 296 -10.59 15.18 -12.88
C SER A 296 -9.22 14.59 -13.25
N ALA A 297 -8.20 14.86 -12.42
CA ALA A 297 -6.87 14.24 -12.52
C ALA A 297 -6.81 12.77 -12.03
N ALA A 298 -7.90 12.26 -11.42
CA ALA A 298 -7.98 10.87 -11.00
C ALA A 298 -7.92 9.98 -12.25
N ARG A 299 -7.25 8.82 -12.15
CA ARG A 299 -7.06 7.93 -13.30
C ARG A 299 -8.09 6.82 -13.35
N GLY A 300 -8.51 6.48 -14.56
CA GLY A 300 -9.38 5.34 -14.85
C GLY A 300 -8.85 4.50 -15.99
N VAL A 301 -9.17 3.21 -16.00
CA VAL A 301 -8.92 2.33 -17.14
C VAL A 301 -10.16 2.34 -18.03
N VAL A 302 -10.03 2.63 -19.32
CA VAL A 302 -11.18 2.59 -20.24
C VAL A 302 -11.68 1.16 -20.40
N GLY A 303 -12.98 0.96 -20.25
CA GLY A 303 -13.66 -0.32 -20.42
C GLY A 303 -14.01 -1.03 -19.11
N ILE A 304 -14.65 -2.19 -19.27
CA ILE A 304 -15.22 -3.01 -18.19
C ILE A 304 -14.18 -4.01 -17.68
N ILE A 305 -14.17 -4.29 -16.38
CA ILE A 305 -13.35 -5.36 -15.83
C ILE A 305 -13.82 -6.71 -16.35
N ALA A 306 -12.90 -7.46 -16.97
CA ALA A 306 -13.19 -8.79 -17.48
C ALA A 306 -13.81 -9.72 -16.42
N GLY A 307 -14.65 -10.66 -16.88
CA GLY A 307 -15.24 -11.68 -16.01
C GLY A 307 -16.60 -11.34 -15.40
N GLY A 308 -17.36 -10.42 -16.01
CA GLY A 308 -18.71 -10.07 -15.54
C GLY A 308 -19.70 -11.22 -15.57
N GLY A 309 -19.70 -12.04 -16.62
CA GLY A 309 -20.58 -13.21 -16.71
C GLY A 309 -20.23 -14.39 -15.78
N ARG A 310 -19.31 -14.18 -14.82
CA ARG A 310 -19.04 -15.15 -13.77
C ARG A 310 -20.29 -15.44 -12.91
N VAL A 311 -21.16 -14.44 -12.72
CA VAL A 311 -22.40 -14.60 -11.95
C VAL A 311 -23.52 -15.24 -12.74
N ASP A 312 -23.49 -15.15 -14.07
CA ASP A 312 -24.51 -15.70 -14.97
C ASP A 312 -24.53 -17.22 -14.97
N LYS A 313 -23.40 -17.87 -14.64
CA LYS A 313 -23.32 -19.33 -14.53
C LYS A 313 -23.98 -19.81 -13.22
N PRO A 314 -25.12 -20.53 -13.26
CA PRO A 314 -25.77 -21.02 -12.05
C PRO A 314 -24.90 -22.06 -11.33
N LEU A 315 -24.92 -22.03 -10.01
CA LEU A 315 -24.28 -23.06 -9.18
C LEU A 315 -25.24 -24.23 -9.00
N LEU A 316 -25.08 -25.25 -9.84
CA LEU A 316 -25.98 -26.41 -9.88
C LEU A 316 -25.67 -27.51 -8.85
N LYS A 317 -24.52 -27.46 -8.17
CA LYS A 317 -24.09 -28.51 -7.21
C LYS A 317 -23.46 -27.92 -5.95
N ALA A 318 -23.79 -28.49 -4.79
CA ALA A 318 -23.25 -28.09 -3.49
C ALA A 318 -21.72 -28.21 -3.40
N GLY A 319 -21.11 -29.23 -4.03
CA GLY A 319 -19.65 -29.37 -4.07
C GLY A 319 -18.94 -28.20 -4.77
N ARG A 320 -19.51 -27.64 -5.84
CA ARG A 320 -18.97 -26.43 -6.49
C ARG A 320 -19.11 -25.19 -5.58
N ALA A 321 -20.17 -25.13 -4.78
CA ALA A 321 -20.34 -24.08 -3.78
C ALA A 321 -19.30 -24.21 -2.65
N TYR A 322 -19.07 -25.41 -2.12
CA TYR A 322 -18.03 -25.68 -1.12
C TYR A 322 -16.67 -25.15 -1.56
N HIS A 323 -16.18 -25.54 -2.75
CA HIS A 323 -14.89 -25.05 -3.24
C HIS A 323 -14.87 -23.53 -3.51
N LYS A 324 -15.99 -22.93 -3.95
CA LYS A 324 -16.11 -21.48 -4.15
C LYS A 324 -16.01 -20.69 -2.84
N TYR A 325 -16.55 -21.22 -1.74
CA TYR A 325 -16.57 -20.55 -0.44
C TYR A 325 -15.40 -20.95 0.48
N LYS A 326 -14.77 -22.12 0.28
CA LYS A 326 -13.59 -22.57 1.04
C LYS A 326 -12.43 -21.56 1.01
N VAL A 327 -12.29 -20.81 -0.09
CA VAL A 327 -11.25 -19.78 -0.26
C VAL A 327 -11.66 -18.40 0.28
N LYS A 328 -12.88 -18.26 0.82
CA LYS A 328 -13.41 -17.02 1.41
C LYS A 328 -13.50 -17.19 2.93
N ARG A 329 -13.92 -16.13 3.64
CA ARG A 329 -14.24 -16.22 5.08
C ARG A 329 -15.24 -17.36 5.31
N ASN A 330 -15.22 -17.96 6.49
CA ASN A 330 -16.14 -19.05 6.87
C ASN A 330 -17.59 -18.55 6.95
N CYS A 331 -18.21 -18.33 5.79
CA CYS A 331 -19.55 -17.78 5.62
C CYS A 331 -20.47 -18.71 4.83
N TRP A 332 -20.03 -19.96 4.66
CA TRP A 332 -20.76 -21.04 4.01
C TRP A 332 -20.35 -22.37 4.67
N PRO A 333 -21.28 -23.33 4.86
CA PRO A 333 -22.70 -23.25 4.52
C PRO A 333 -23.44 -22.21 5.37
N LYS A 334 -24.44 -21.57 4.78
CA LYS A 334 -25.41 -20.75 5.53
C LYS A 334 -26.63 -21.61 5.76
N THR A 335 -26.89 -21.97 7.00
CA THR A 335 -28.14 -22.59 7.42
C THR A 335 -29.21 -21.50 7.52
N ARG A 336 -30.45 -21.83 7.10
CA ARG A 336 -31.59 -20.94 7.32
C ARG A 336 -31.88 -20.92 8.81
N GLY A 337 -32.18 -19.75 9.37
CA GLY A 337 -32.49 -19.60 10.79
C GLY A 337 -33.62 -20.52 11.30
N VAL A 338 -34.64 -20.74 10.47
CA VAL A 338 -35.78 -21.66 10.75
C VAL A 338 -35.39 -23.14 10.77
N ALA A 339 -34.20 -23.48 10.29
CA ALA A 339 -33.66 -24.84 10.30
C ALA A 339 -32.59 -25.03 11.39
N MET A 340 -32.37 -24.01 12.24
CA MET A 340 -31.47 -24.07 13.38
C MET A 340 -32.27 -24.40 14.65
N ASN A 341 -31.58 -24.83 15.70
CA ASN A 341 -32.20 -25.05 17.00
C ASN A 341 -32.63 -23.71 17.63
N PRO A 342 -33.65 -23.70 18.52
CA PRO A 342 -34.09 -22.49 19.23
C PRO A 342 -32.97 -21.77 19.98
N VAL A 343 -31.98 -22.52 20.48
CA VAL A 343 -30.81 -22.00 21.20
C VAL A 343 -29.81 -21.27 20.28
N ASP A 344 -29.75 -21.66 19.01
CA ASP A 344 -28.77 -21.15 18.04
C ASP A 344 -29.32 -19.97 17.23
N HIS A 345 -30.65 -19.85 17.11
CA HIS A 345 -31.26 -18.79 16.32
C HIS A 345 -32.66 -18.39 16.84
N PRO A 346 -32.99 -17.08 16.93
CA PRO A 346 -34.29 -16.60 17.43
C PRO A 346 -35.52 -17.08 16.65
N HIS A 347 -35.30 -17.45 15.38
CA HIS A 347 -36.32 -17.99 14.47
C HIS A 347 -36.24 -19.51 14.33
N GLY A 348 -35.39 -20.19 15.12
CA GLY A 348 -35.16 -21.63 15.07
C GLY A 348 -36.12 -22.41 15.96
N GLY A 349 -36.33 -23.69 15.63
CA GLY A 349 -37.26 -24.58 16.33
C GLY A 349 -38.63 -24.78 15.68
N GLY A 350 -39.39 -25.73 16.23
CA GLY A 350 -40.73 -26.11 15.78
C GLY A 350 -40.75 -27.33 14.84
N ASN A 351 -41.90 -28.03 14.79
CA ASN A 351 -42.10 -29.18 13.89
C ASN A 351 -42.19 -28.78 12.40
N HIS A 352 -42.59 -27.54 12.11
CA HIS A 352 -42.65 -26.98 10.75
C HIS A 352 -41.74 -25.77 10.61
N GLN A 353 -40.90 -25.77 9.57
CA GLN A 353 -39.94 -24.68 9.27
C GLN A 353 -40.67 -23.42 8.78
N HIS A 354 -41.18 -22.62 9.72
CA HIS A 354 -41.80 -21.33 9.46
C HIS A 354 -41.36 -20.32 10.51
N VAL A 355 -41.45 -19.03 10.19
CA VAL A 355 -41.17 -17.98 11.16
C VAL A 355 -42.46 -17.66 11.91
N GLY A 356 -42.54 -18.06 13.18
CA GLY A 356 -43.74 -17.89 14.02
C GLY A 356 -43.94 -16.47 14.58
N HIS A 357 -43.02 -15.54 14.33
CA HIS A 357 -43.07 -14.16 14.80
C HIS A 357 -42.37 -13.18 13.84
N SER A 358 -42.45 -11.88 14.12
CA SER A 358 -41.95 -10.86 13.19
C SER A 358 -40.43 -10.93 13.01
N THR A 359 -39.95 -10.81 11.77
CA THR A 359 -38.51 -10.78 11.46
C THR A 359 -37.88 -9.39 11.62
N THR A 360 -38.66 -8.37 12.01
CA THR A 360 -38.19 -6.98 12.10
C THR A 360 -37.58 -6.71 13.47
N VAL A 361 -36.38 -6.13 13.50
CA VAL A 361 -35.63 -5.89 14.75
C VAL A 361 -35.18 -4.43 14.88
N PRO A 362 -35.31 -3.78 16.06
CA PRO A 362 -34.80 -2.42 16.29
C PRO A 362 -33.28 -2.28 16.14
N ARG A 363 -32.78 -1.08 15.75
CA ARG A 363 -31.33 -0.81 15.57
C ARG A 363 -30.52 -1.01 16.85
N GLY A 364 -31.12 -0.73 18.01
CA GLY A 364 -30.50 -0.80 19.33
C GLY A 364 -30.44 -2.20 19.95
N SER A 365 -31.02 -3.22 19.31
CA SER A 365 -31.04 -4.59 19.86
C SER A 365 -29.64 -5.17 20.03
N VAL A 366 -29.44 -6.10 20.96
CA VAL A 366 -28.14 -6.74 21.18
C VAL A 366 -27.72 -7.60 19.97
N PRO A 367 -26.41 -7.77 19.69
CA PRO A 367 -25.93 -8.44 18.47
C PRO A 367 -26.55 -9.82 18.18
N GLY A 368 -26.82 -10.63 19.21
CA GLY A 368 -27.46 -11.95 19.06
C GLY A 368 -28.93 -11.91 18.66
N GLN A 369 -29.63 -10.80 18.93
CA GLN A 369 -31.04 -10.60 18.57
C GLN A 369 -31.22 -9.91 17.21
N LYS A 370 -30.16 -9.41 16.57
CA LYS A 370 -30.22 -8.79 15.23
C LYS A 370 -30.33 -9.83 14.10
N ALA A 371 -31.29 -10.73 14.21
CA ALA A 371 -31.58 -11.77 13.23
C ALA A 371 -32.87 -11.43 12.46
N GLY A 372 -32.74 -10.99 11.21
CA GLY A 372 -33.85 -10.60 10.35
C GLY A 372 -33.68 -9.21 9.72
N LEU A 373 -34.78 -8.50 9.46
CA LEU A 373 -34.76 -7.17 8.87
C LEU A 373 -34.53 -6.09 9.93
N ILE A 374 -33.34 -5.49 9.96
CA ILE A 374 -33.01 -4.46 10.94
C ILE A 374 -33.63 -3.12 10.51
N ALA A 375 -34.53 -2.58 11.34
CA ALA A 375 -35.22 -1.31 11.12
C ALA A 375 -35.84 -1.20 9.71
N ALA A 376 -36.55 -2.24 9.29
CA ALA A 376 -37.32 -2.20 8.07
C ALA A 376 -38.34 -1.05 8.13
N ARG A 377 -38.36 -0.21 7.08
CA ARG A 377 -39.33 0.89 6.97
C ARG A 377 -40.78 0.41 6.77
N ARG A 378 -40.99 -0.88 6.45
CA ARG A 378 -42.30 -1.53 6.26
C ARG A 378 -42.25 -2.99 6.70
N THR A 379 -43.36 -3.48 7.25
CA THR A 379 -43.58 -4.89 7.64
C THR A 379 -44.47 -5.59 6.60
N GLY A 380 -43.88 -6.43 5.73
CA GLY A 380 -44.63 -7.32 4.82
C GLY A 380 -44.61 -6.97 3.32
N LEU A 381 -44.98 -7.95 2.49
CA LEU A 381 -45.15 -7.86 1.03
C LEU A 381 -46.66 -7.77 0.74
N LEU A 382 -47.14 -6.75 0.03
CA LEU A 382 -48.54 -6.71 -0.43
C LEU A 382 -48.78 -7.90 -1.38
N ARG A 383 -49.52 -8.91 -0.94
CA ARG A 383 -50.22 -9.84 -1.83
C ARG A 383 -51.68 -9.43 -1.82
N GLY A 384 -52.15 -8.89 -2.95
CA GLY A 384 -53.51 -8.37 -3.12
C GLY A 384 -53.55 -6.84 -3.01
N ALA A 385 -53.49 -6.15 -4.14
CA ALA A 385 -54.15 -4.85 -4.25
C ALA A 385 -55.63 -5.16 -4.47
N ALA A 386 -56.51 -4.67 -3.61
CA ALA A 386 -57.91 -4.53 -4.02
C ALA A 386 -57.92 -3.47 -5.12
N ALA A 387 -58.43 -3.83 -6.31
CA ALA A 387 -58.75 -2.84 -7.32
C ALA A 387 -59.75 -1.87 -6.70
N VAL A 388 -59.36 -0.61 -6.58
CA VAL A 388 -60.33 0.46 -6.34
C VAL A 388 -60.80 0.87 -7.73
N GLU A 389 -61.95 0.35 -8.14
CA GLU A 389 -62.74 0.96 -9.20
C GLU A 389 -63.39 2.22 -8.63
N ASN A 390 -62.87 3.37 -9.08
CA ASN A 390 -63.60 4.47 -9.73
C ASN A 390 -62.66 5.68 -9.88
#